data_AF-A0A9P0L115-F1
#
_entry.id   AF-A0A9P0L115-F1
#
_cell.length_a   1.000
_cell.length_b   1.000
_cell.length_c   1.000
_cell.angle_alpha   90.00
_cell.angle_beta   90.00
_cell.angle_gamma   90.00
#
_symmetry.space_group_name_H-M   'P 1'
#
loop_
_entity.id
_entity.type
_entity.pdbx_description
1 polymer ?
#
loop_
_entity_poly.entity_id
_entity_poly.type
_entity_poly.pdbx_seq_one_letter_code
_entity_poly.pdbx_strand_id
1 'polypeptide(L)'
;MVEEIVNTSNSKKATNNRPKSVYSWNVTDVQKWLRRHCSDYYQLYAENFIQHDITGRTLLRMNDNSLLRLGITNDVHREAIWRQILKLRLKTDIMEIRDMQRRNTNNMFYDYSIA
;
A
#
# COMPACT_ATOMS: atom_id res chain seq x y z
N MET A 1 -9.37 -9.30 49.56
CA MET A 1 -9.92 -10.07 48.43
C MET A 1 -11.13 -9.32 47.94
N VAL A 2 -11.01 -8.61 46.83
CA VAL A 2 -12.13 -7.99 46.11
C VAL A 2 -11.80 -8.11 44.62
N GLU A 3 -12.71 -8.75 43.90
CA GLU A 3 -12.57 -9.20 42.52
C GLU A 3 -12.71 -8.07 41.50
N GLU A 4 -12.30 -8.41 40.27
CA GLU A 4 -12.20 -7.66 39.03
C GLU A 4 -13.38 -6.76 38.63
N ILE A 5 -13.06 -5.69 37.89
CA ILE A 5 -13.86 -5.31 36.71
C ILE A 5 -12.90 -4.92 35.58
N VAL A 6 -12.65 -5.87 34.66
CA VAL A 6 -12.00 -5.62 33.37
C VAL A 6 -12.98 -4.87 32.47
N ASN A 7 -12.71 -3.59 32.19
CA ASN A 7 -13.50 -2.82 31.23
C ASN A 7 -12.62 -2.43 30.02
N THR A 8 -12.44 -3.38 29.09
CA THR A 8 -11.88 -3.10 27.77
C THR A 8 -12.94 -2.42 26.92
N SER A 9 -12.88 -1.09 26.87
CA SER A 9 -13.67 -0.23 26.00
C SER A 9 -13.17 -0.34 24.56
N ASN A 10 -13.66 -1.34 23.83
CA ASN A 10 -13.36 -1.53 22.42
C ASN A 10 -14.17 -0.54 21.56
N SER A 11 -13.74 0.72 21.54
CA SER A 11 -14.29 1.76 20.67
C SER A 11 -13.93 1.46 19.21
N LYS A 12 -14.87 0.86 18.47
CA LYS A 12 -14.80 0.75 17.02
C LYS A 12 -14.92 2.16 16.41
N LYS A 13 -13.80 2.86 16.30
CA LYS A 13 -13.72 4.12 15.53
C LYS A 13 -14.12 3.82 14.09
N ALA A 14 -15.21 4.44 13.64
CA ALA A 14 -15.60 4.47 12.24
C ALA A 14 -14.42 5.05 11.43
N THR A 15 -13.67 4.18 10.77
CA THR A 15 -12.57 4.61 9.92
C THR A 15 -13.18 5.12 8.62
N ASN A 16 -12.93 6.39 8.33
CA ASN A 16 -13.17 6.99 7.03
C ASN A 16 -12.70 6.00 5.95
N ASN A 17 -13.60 5.55 5.07
CA ASN A 17 -13.45 4.39 4.16
C ASN A 17 -12.43 4.63 3.01
N ARG A 18 -11.40 5.42 3.28
CA ARG A 18 -10.38 5.82 2.32
C ARG A 18 -9.34 4.70 2.20
N PRO A 19 -8.96 4.31 0.97
CA PRO A 19 -7.89 3.34 0.77
C PRO A 19 -6.60 3.79 1.44
N LYS A 20 -5.96 2.88 2.16
CA LYS A 20 -4.66 3.10 2.80
C LYS A 20 -3.61 3.42 1.73
N SER A 21 -2.84 4.50 1.93
CA SER A 21 -1.75 4.90 1.03
C SER A 21 -0.68 3.81 0.92
N VAL A 22 -0.15 3.57 -0.28
CA VAL A 22 0.90 2.57 -0.53
C VAL A 22 2.14 2.84 0.32
N TYR A 23 2.49 4.11 0.56
CA TYR A 23 3.61 4.49 1.44
C TYR A 23 3.47 4.01 2.89
N SER A 24 2.27 3.60 3.31
CA SER A 24 1.97 3.07 4.63
C SER A 24 1.72 1.56 4.64
N TRP A 25 1.81 0.88 3.49
CA TRP A 25 1.61 -0.56 3.39
C TRP A 25 2.74 -1.32 4.07
N ASN A 26 2.37 -2.26 4.93
CA ASN A 26 3.29 -3.25 5.48
C ASN A 26 3.40 -4.47 4.54
N VAL A 27 4.18 -5.49 4.92
CA VAL A 27 4.33 -6.72 4.13
C VAL A 27 2.98 -7.39 3.87
N THR A 28 2.08 -7.46 4.86
CA THR A 28 0.75 -8.07 4.68
C THR A 28 -0.09 -7.35 3.62
N ASP A 29 -0.03 -6.02 3.58
CA ASP A 29 -0.71 -5.22 2.56
C ASP A 29 -0.10 -5.48 1.16
N VAL A 30 1.23 -5.57 1.08
CA VAL A 30 1.92 -5.95 -0.17
C VAL A 30 1.55 -7.37 -0.61
N GLN A 31 1.44 -8.32 0.30
CA GLN A 31 1.00 -9.69 0.01
C GLN A 31 -0.42 -9.72 -0.58
N LYS A 32 -1.33 -8.92 -0.03
CA LYS A 32 -2.69 -8.77 -0.58
C LYS A 32 -2.66 -8.17 -1.98
N TRP A 33 -1.84 -7.14 -2.20
CA TRP A 33 -1.65 -6.53 -3.52
C TRP A 33 -1.09 -7.54 -4.53
N LEU A 34 -0.04 -8.27 -4.16
CA LEU A 34 0.61 -9.26 -5.02
C LEU A 34 -0.37 -10.36 -5.41
N ARG A 35 -1.14 -10.88 -4.44
CA ARG A 35 -2.17 -11.90 -4.68
C ARG A 35 -3.25 -11.42 -5.65
N ARG A 36 -3.65 -10.15 -5.56
CA ARG A 36 -4.72 -9.57 -6.38
C ARG A 36 -4.27 -9.22 -7.80
N HIS A 37 -3.05 -8.73 -7.96
CA HIS A 37 -2.57 -8.14 -9.22
C HIS A 37 -1.58 -9.02 -9.98
N CYS A 38 -0.97 -9.98 -9.29
CA CYS A 38 -0.01 -10.94 -9.82
C CYS A 38 -0.41 -12.36 -9.42
N SER A 39 -1.70 -12.70 -9.50
CA SER A 39 -2.25 -14.00 -9.05
C SER A 39 -1.50 -15.20 -9.62
N ASP A 40 -1.16 -15.14 -10.91
CA ASP A 40 -0.53 -16.23 -11.66
C ASP A 40 0.90 -16.51 -11.17
N TYR A 41 1.52 -15.52 -10.52
CA TYR A 41 2.89 -15.60 -10.00
C TYR A 41 2.94 -15.58 -8.47
N TYR A 42 1.78 -15.49 -7.80
CA TYR A 42 1.71 -15.33 -6.36
C TYR A 42 2.31 -16.54 -5.63
N GLN A 43 1.92 -17.76 -6.02
CA GLN A 43 2.43 -18.99 -5.40
C GLN A 43 3.95 -19.15 -5.56
N LEU A 44 4.53 -18.57 -6.61
CA LEU A 44 5.96 -18.70 -6.91
C LEU A 44 6.81 -17.70 -6.10
N TYR A 45 6.32 -16.48 -5.89
CA TYR A 45 7.16 -15.38 -5.38
C TYR A 45 6.65 -14.76 -4.08
N ALA A 46 5.48 -15.13 -3.57
CA ALA A 46 4.95 -14.57 -2.32
C ALA A 46 5.97 -14.66 -1.18
N GLU A 47 6.64 -15.81 -1.05
CA GLU A 47 7.64 -16.05 -0.02
C GLU A 47 8.87 -15.16 -0.18
N ASN A 48 9.37 -14.95 -1.40
CA ASN A 48 10.47 -14.01 -1.65
C ASN A 48 10.12 -12.59 -1.16
N PHE A 49 8.88 -12.13 -1.39
CA PHE A 49 8.43 -10.82 -0.90
C PHE A 49 8.34 -10.76 0.63
N ILE A 50 8.01 -11.87 1.31
CA ILE A 50 7.95 -11.95 2.78
C ILE A 50 9.37 -11.96 3.36
N GLN A 51 10.24 -12.84 2.86
CA GLN A 51 11.60 -13.03 3.35
C GLN A 51 12.45 -11.76 3.25
N HIS A 52 12.24 -10.97 2.20
CA HIS A 52 12.93 -9.69 2.02
C HIS A 52 12.20 -8.49 2.65
N ASP A 53 11.17 -8.72 3.46
CA ASP A 53 10.40 -7.70 4.18
C ASP A 53 9.92 -6.56 3.25
N ILE A 54 9.34 -6.93 2.09
CA ILE A 54 8.94 -5.96 1.07
C ILE A 54 7.71 -5.19 1.54
N THR A 55 7.93 -3.98 2.04
CA THR A 55 6.89 -2.99 2.36
C THR A 55 6.47 -2.19 1.13
N GLY A 56 5.38 -1.42 1.22
CA GLY A 56 4.92 -0.60 0.09
C GLY A 56 5.93 0.48 -0.33
N ARG A 57 6.71 1.02 0.62
CA ARG A 57 7.80 1.97 0.30
C ARG A 57 8.89 1.30 -0.52
N THR A 58 9.27 0.07 -0.16
CA THR A 58 10.24 -0.72 -0.91
C THR A 58 9.71 -1.06 -2.29
N LEU A 59 8.46 -1.54 -2.38
CA LEU A 59 7.77 -1.89 -3.63
C LEU A 59 7.77 -0.73 -4.64
N LEU A 60 7.43 0.48 -4.19
CA LEU A 60 7.44 1.68 -5.02
C LEU A 60 8.82 2.10 -5.51
N ARG A 61 9.91 1.56 -4.96
CA ARG A 61 11.30 1.84 -5.37
C ARG A 61 11.95 0.72 -6.17
N MET A 62 11.33 -0.47 -6.26
CA MET A 62 11.90 -1.59 -6.99
C MET A 62 12.12 -1.26 -8.47
N ASN A 63 13.04 -1.93 -9.13
CA ASN A 63 13.19 -1.89 -10.57
C ASN A 63 13.41 -3.33 -11.06
N ASP A 64 13.62 -3.51 -12.36
CA ASP A 64 13.88 -4.84 -12.93
C ASP A 64 15.03 -5.55 -12.20
N ASN A 65 16.16 -4.86 -11.99
CA ASN A 65 17.31 -5.40 -11.25
C ASN A 65 17.00 -5.75 -9.80
N SER A 66 16.14 -4.99 -9.11
CA SER A 66 15.70 -5.33 -7.76
C SER A 66 14.82 -6.59 -7.74
N LEU A 67 13.96 -6.79 -8.74
CA LEU A 67 13.15 -8.01 -8.88
C LEU A 67 14.01 -9.23 -9.22
N LEU A 68 15.03 -9.05 -10.07
CA LEU A 68 16.00 -10.09 -10.36
C LEU A 68 16.75 -10.52 -9.09
N ARG A 69 17.26 -9.55 -8.31
CA ARG A 69 17.93 -9.81 -7.02
C ARG A 69 17.01 -10.38 -5.95
N LEU A 70 15.70 -10.15 -6.04
CA LEU A 70 14.70 -10.78 -5.17
C LEU A 70 14.54 -12.28 -5.47
N GLY A 71 15.00 -12.76 -6.62
CA GLY A 71 14.90 -14.15 -7.06
C GLY A 71 13.93 -14.39 -8.22
N ILE A 72 13.39 -13.35 -8.86
CA ILE A 72 12.51 -13.47 -10.03
C ILE A 72 13.38 -13.52 -11.30
N THR A 73 14.00 -14.67 -11.55
CA THR A 73 14.96 -14.86 -12.65
C THR A 73 14.30 -15.00 -14.02
N ASN A 74 13.11 -15.60 -14.08
CA ASN A 74 12.31 -15.67 -15.30
C ASN A 74 11.91 -14.25 -15.75
N ASP A 75 12.31 -13.89 -16.97
CA ASP A 75 12.13 -12.59 -17.58
C ASP A 75 10.66 -12.24 -17.84
N VAL A 76 9.87 -13.20 -18.35
CA VAL A 76 8.43 -13.01 -18.58
C VAL A 76 7.69 -12.72 -17.27
N HIS A 77 8.01 -13.47 -16.21
CA HIS A 77 7.40 -13.28 -14.88
C HIS A 77 7.81 -11.93 -14.30
N ARG A 78 9.11 -11.60 -14.39
CA ARG A 78 9.66 -10.34 -13.88
C ARG A 78 9.04 -9.14 -14.58
N GLU A 79 8.92 -9.19 -15.91
CA GLU A 79 8.29 -8.14 -16.69
C GLU A 79 6.81 -7.98 -16.32
N ALA A 80 6.08 -9.08 -16.13
CA ALA A 80 4.67 -9.04 -15.74
C ALA A 80 4.46 -8.39 -14.37
N ILE A 81 5.26 -8.77 -13.36
CA ILE A 81 5.24 -8.17 -12.03
C ILE A 81 5.66 -6.70 -12.10
N TRP A 82 6.69 -6.39 -12.88
CA TRP A 82 7.18 -5.03 -13.08
C TRP A 82 6.10 -4.12 -13.65
N ARG A 83 5.36 -4.57 -14.67
CA ARG A 83 4.22 -3.84 -15.24
C ARG A 83 3.15 -3.54 -14.18
N GLN A 84 2.89 -4.45 -13.24
CA GLN A 84 1.95 -4.19 -12.15
C GLN A 84 2.47 -3.16 -11.14
N ILE A 85 3.78 -3.16 -10.84
CA ILE A 85 4.40 -2.13 -9.99
C ILE A 85 4.28 -0.74 -10.65
N LEU A 86 4.52 -0.63 -11.96
CA LEU A 86 4.35 0.63 -12.69
C LEU A 86 2.90 1.13 -12.64
N LYS A 87 1.92 0.25 -12.83
CA LYS A 87 0.49 0.60 -12.66
C LYS A 87 0.17 1.09 -11.24
N LEU A 88 0.75 0.45 -10.22
CA LEU A 88 0.57 0.86 -8.83
C LEU A 88 1.13 2.27 -8.57
N ARG A 89 2.30 2.60 -9.15
CA ARG A 89 2.89 3.94 -9.05
C ARG A 89 2.00 5.00 -9.64
N LEU A 90 1.59 4.82 -10.90
CA LEU A 90 0.68 5.76 -11.57
C LEU A 90 -0.60 5.98 -10.77
N LYS A 91 -1.20 4.90 -10.24
CA LYS A 91 -2.37 5.00 -9.38
C LYS A 91 -2.08 5.79 -8.10
N THR A 92 -0.92 5.56 -7.48
CA THR A 92 -0.49 6.26 -6.27
C THR A 92 -0.34 7.75 -6.55
N ASP A 93 0.36 8.12 -7.61
CA ASP A 93 0.61 9.51 -8.01
C ASP A 93 -0.71 10.25 -8.32
N ILE A 94 -1.62 9.61 -9.07
CA ILE A 94 -2.94 10.17 -9.38
C ILE A 94 -3.75 10.40 -8.09
N MET A 95 -3.72 9.45 -7.17
CA MET A 95 -4.42 9.59 -5.89
C MET A 95 -3.81 10.72 -5.05
N GLU A 96 -2.49 10.82 -5.00
CA GLU A 96 -1.78 11.87 -4.28
C GLU A 96 -2.09 13.26 -4.84
N ILE A 97 -2.08 13.43 -6.17
CA ILE A 97 -2.47 14.69 -6.82
C ILE A 97 -3.91 15.07 -6.47
N ARG A 98 -4.86 14.13 -6.57
CA ARG A 98 -6.26 14.37 -6.19
C ARG A 98 -6.42 14.76 -4.73
N ASP A 99 -5.63 14.14 -3.86
CA ASP A 99 -5.68 14.39 -2.43
C ASP A 99 -5.06 15.75 -2.06
N MET A 100 -4.01 16.17 -2.76
CA MET A 100 -3.46 17.53 -2.66
C MET A 100 -4.49 18.58 -3.13
N GLN A 101 -5.16 18.34 -4.25
CA GLN A 101 -6.20 19.24 -4.76
C GLN A 101 -7.35 19.42 -3.75
N ARG A 102 -7.84 18.33 -3.15
CA ARG A 102 -8.90 18.40 -2.12
C ARG A 102 -8.47 19.17 -0.87
N ARG A 103 -7.22 19.00 -0.42
CA ARG A 103 -6.69 19.77 0.71
C ARG A 103 -6.64 21.26 0.38
N ASN A 104 -6.20 21.60 -0.84
CA ASN A 104 -6.17 22.99 -1.31
C ASN A 104 -7.56 23.61 -1.40
N THR A 105 -8.56 22.90 -1.95
CA THR A 105 -9.94 23.41 -2.04
C THR A 105 -10.55 23.63 -0.65
N ASN A 106 -10.28 22.73 0.29
CA ASN A 106 -10.76 22.90 1.66
C ASN A 106 -10.11 24.13 2.31
N ASN A 107 -8.81 24.35 2.11
CA ASN A 107 -8.10 25.51 2.65
C ASN A 107 -8.68 26.84 2.12
N MET A 108 -8.94 26.91 0.81
CA MET A 108 -9.56 28.09 0.19
C MET A 108 -10.97 28.36 0.73
N PHE A 109 -11.77 27.32 0.98
CA PHE A 109 -13.10 27.51 1.58
C PHE A 109 -13.02 28.06 3.01
N TYR A 110 -12.05 27.62 3.81
CA TYR A 110 -11.83 28.17 5.15
C TYR A 110 -11.42 29.64 5.10
N ASP A 111 -10.50 30.03 4.21
CA ASP A 111 -10.07 31.42 4.05
C ASP A 111 -11.22 32.35 3.59
N TYR A 112 -12.12 31.89 2.72
CA TYR A 112 -13.31 32.64 2.29
C TYR A 112 -14.42 32.72 3.37
N SER A 113 -14.45 31.81 4.33
CA SER A 113 -15.46 31.79 5.40
C SER A 113 -15.10 32.65 6.62
N ILE A 114 -13.85 33.12 6.70
CA ILE A 114 -13.33 33.94 7.81
C ILE A 114 -13.21 35.43 7.41
N ALA A 115 -13.35 35.76 6.13
CA ALA A 115 -13.44 37.13 5.62
C ALA A 115 -14.90 37.61 5.58
#